data_AF-E4U2Y1-F1
#
_entry.id   AF-E4U2Y1-F1
#
_cell.length_a   1.000
_cell.length_b   1.000
_cell.length_c   1.000
_cell.angle_alpha   90.00
_cell.angle_beta   90.00
_cell.angle_gamma   90.00
#
_symmetry.space_group_name_H-M   'P 1'
#
loop_
_entity.id
_entity.type
_entity.pdbx_description
1 polymer ?
#
loop_
_entity_poly.entity_id
_entity_poly.type
_entity_poly.pdbx_seq_one_letter_code
_entity_poly.pdbx_strand_id
1 'polypeptide(L)'
;MRSRNGNFPFLFSGFTLIFTLAIKADDYYIGYRLTAKNTQAINETLSVSKAMQPCGSLDNSALLVLKHTPDETLETVLKREETTFLEFASYQELHVKSNDRFSASNVHSLNSLTLPTKCYAVEFNNESVTITATK
;
A
#
# COMPACT_ATOMS: atom_id res chain seq x y z
N MET A 1 -36.29 -60.62 -29.94
CA MET A 1 -36.61 -59.33 -29.30
C MET A 1 -35.43 -58.91 -28.44
N ARG A 2 -34.79 -57.77 -28.75
CA ARG A 2 -33.71 -57.17 -27.97
C ARG A 2 -34.33 -56.30 -26.88
N SER A 3 -34.03 -56.56 -25.61
CA SER A 3 -34.27 -55.60 -24.52
C SER A 3 -32.92 -55.12 -23.99
N ARG A 4 -32.81 -53.79 -23.88
CA ARG A 4 -31.57 -53.00 -23.85
C ARG A 4 -31.19 -52.64 -22.41
N ASN A 5 -29.87 -52.62 -22.19
CA ASN A 5 -29.10 -51.77 -21.29
C ASN A 5 -29.68 -51.48 -19.90
N GLY A 6 -29.10 -52.15 -18.90
CA GLY A 6 -29.09 -51.69 -17.52
C GLY A 6 -28.38 -50.33 -17.41
N ASN A 7 -29.15 -49.37 -16.94
CA ASN A 7 -28.79 -47.99 -16.63
C ASN A 7 -27.81 -47.96 -15.45
N PHE A 8 -26.54 -47.63 -15.69
CA PHE A 8 -25.62 -47.21 -14.63
C PHE A 8 -25.80 -45.70 -14.42
N PRO A 9 -26.34 -45.24 -13.27
CA PRO A 9 -26.38 -43.82 -13.01
C PRO A 9 -24.95 -43.33 -12.75
N PHE A 10 -24.54 -42.38 -13.59
CA PHE A 10 -23.32 -41.61 -13.52
C PHE A 10 -23.06 -41.12 -12.08
N LEU A 11 -21.93 -41.53 -11.50
CA LEU A 11 -21.43 -40.98 -10.25
C LEU A 11 -21.10 -39.51 -10.49
N PHE A 12 -21.93 -38.60 -9.99
CA PHE A 12 -21.58 -37.19 -9.85
C PHE A 12 -20.43 -37.09 -8.83
N SER A 13 -19.22 -37.19 -9.34
CA SER A 13 -17.99 -36.75 -8.68
C SER A 13 -18.21 -35.32 -8.18
N GLY A 14 -18.36 -35.17 -6.86
CA GLY A 14 -18.48 -33.88 -6.21
C GLY A 14 -17.27 -33.01 -6.54
N PHE A 15 -17.51 -31.91 -7.24
CA PHE A 15 -16.53 -30.84 -7.40
C PHE A 15 -16.31 -30.20 -6.02
N THR A 16 -15.27 -30.62 -5.33
CA THR A 16 -14.76 -29.90 -4.16
C THR A 16 -14.09 -28.61 -4.66
N LEU A 17 -14.84 -27.51 -4.63
CA LEU A 17 -14.31 -26.16 -4.83
C LEU A 17 -13.42 -25.82 -3.63
N ILE A 18 -12.14 -26.15 -3.74
CA ILE A 18 -11.11 -25.66 -2.82
C ILE A 18 -10.92 -24.18 -3.16
N PHE A 19 -11.66 -23.30 -2.47
CA PHE A 19 -11.34 -21.88 -2.44
C PHE A 19 -10.02 -21.72 -1.70
N THR A 20 -8.92 -21.67 -2.43
CA THR A 20 -7.68 -21.12 -1.89
C THR A 20 -7.93 -19.63 -1.65
N LEU A 21 -8.11 -19.23 -0.39
CA LEU A 21 -7.99 -17.81 -0.02
C LEU A 21 -6.53 -17.42 -0.26
N ALA A 22 -6.22 -17.01 -1.48
CA ALA A 22 -4.99 -16.29 -1.74
C ALA A 22 -5.13 -14.98 -0.96
N ILE A 23 -4.36 -14.84 0.12
CA ILE A 23 -4.14 -13.57 0.79
C ILE A 23 -3.43 -12.70 -0.25
N LYS A 24 -4.22 -11.95 -1.00
CA LYS A 24 -3.74 -11.11 -2.10
C LYS A 24 -3.41 -9.74 -1.49
N ALA A 25 -2.22 -9.23 -1.78
CA ALA A 25 -1.88 -7.86 -1.46
C ALA A 25 -2.93 -6.92 -2.09
N ASP A 26 -3.41 -5.97 -1.30
CA ASP A 26 -4.32 -4.92 -1.73
C ASP A 26 -3.52 -3.68 -2.06
N ASP A 27 -3.89 -2.98 -3.12
CA ASP A 27 -3.19 -1.78 -3.55
C ASP A 27 -3.82 -0.52 -2.94
N TYR A 28 -2.99 0.43 -2.52
CA TYR A 28 -3.40 1.67 -1.87
C TYR A 28 -2.65 2.88 -2.44
N TYR A 29 -3.35 3.98 -2.63
CA TYR A 29 -2.75 5.29 -2.83
C TYR A 29 -2.51 5.95 -1.48
N ILE A 30 -1.27 6.30 -1.21
CA ILE A 30 -0.86 6.96 0.02
C ILE A 30 -0.15 8.27 -0.33
N GLY A 31 -0.63 9.38 0.25
CA GLY A 31 -0.06 10.71 0.08
C GLY A 31 0.13 11.40 1.43
N TYR A 32 1.12 12.28 1.50
CA TYR A 32 1.41 13.02 2.72
C TYR A 32 1.75 14.47 2.44
N ARG A 33 1.18 15.37 3.25
CA ARG A 33 1.45 16.80 3.17
C ARG A 33 1.53 17.40 4.57
N LEU A 34 2.66 18.04 4.83
CA LEU A 34 2.95 18.82 6.02
C LEU A 34 3.24 20.26 5.63
N THR A 35 2.62 21.20 6.34
CA THR A 35 2.91 22.63 6.23
C THR A 35 3.35 23.13 7.59
N ALA A 36 4.57 23.67 7.66
CA ALA A 36 5.15 24.21 8.87
C ALA A 36 5.50 25.70 8.70
N LYS A 37 5.37 26.48 9.77
CA LYS A 37 5.80 27.88 9.83
C LYS A 37 6.70 28.06 11.04
N ASN A 38 7.86 28.66 10.84
CA ASN A 38 8.85 28.88 11.90
C ASN A 38 9.13 27.58 12.69
N THR A 39 9.35 26.46 12.00
CA THR A 39 9.57 25.11 12.57
C THR A 39 8.39 24.47 13.33
N GLN A 40 7.23 25.13 13.41
CA GLN A 40 6.01 24.54 13.98
C GLN A 40 5.09 24.01 12.89
N ALA A 41 4.64 22.75 13.01
CA ALA A 41 3.63 22.16 12.14
C ALA A 41 2.29 22.90 12.30
N ILE A 42 1.76 23.44 11.22
CA ILE A 42 0.42 24.08 11.19
C ILE A 42 -0.62 23.06 10.73
N ASN A 43 -0.29 22.27 9.71
CA ASN A 43 -1.21 21.32 9.12
C ASN A 43 -0.47 20.10 8.64
N GLU A 44 -1.01 18.93 8.98
CA GLU A 44 -0.48 17.63 8.63
C GLU A 44 -1.63 16.76 8.14
N THR A 45 -1.45 16.21 6.94
CA THR A 45 -2.50 15.44 6.26
C THR A 45 -1.87 14.19 5.65
N LEU A 46 -2.29 13.04 6.16
CA LEU A 46 -2.03 11.72 5.57
C LEU A 46 -3.30 11.28 4.86
N SER A 47 -3.22 11.04 3.55
CA SER A 47 -4.31 10.50 2.75
C SER A 47 -4.03 9.04 2.41
N VAL A 48 -5.01 8.18 2.69
CA VAL A 48 -4.97 6.76 2.35
C VAL A 48 -6.24 6.42 1.62
N SER A 49 -6.13 5.80 0.46
CA SER A 49 -7.29 5.30 -0.28
C SER A 49 -6.97 3.99 -0.98
N LYS A 50 -7.93 3.07 -1.00
CA LYS A 50 -7.76 1.80 -1.71
C LYS A 50 -7.76 2.05 -3.22
N ALA A 51 -6.80 1.49 -3.93
CA ALA A 51 -6.71 1.60 -5.38
C ALA A 51 -7.81 0.77 -6.04
N MET A 52 -8.44 1.34 -7.08
CA MET A 52 -9.48 0.65 -7.86
C MET A 52 -8.90 -0.28 -8.93
N GLN A 53 -7.61 -0.13 -9.24
CA GLN A 53 -6.88 -0.91 -10.23
C GLN A 53 -5.57 -1.37 -9.59
N PRO A 54 -5.09 -2.57 -9.95
CA PRO A 54 -3.84 -3.07 -9.43
C PRO A 54 -2.69 -2.16 -9.85
N CYS A 55 -1.78 -1.92 -8.94
CA CYS A 55 -0.64 -1.05 -9.21
C CYS A 55 0.46 -1.81 -9.94
N GLY A 56 1.18 -1.11 -10.81
CA GLY A 56 2.19 -1.74 -11.66
C GLY A 56 3.30 -2.35 -10.81
N SER A 57 3.58 -3.64 -10.98
CA SER A 57 4.65 -4.31 -10.24
C SER A 57 6.02 -3.80 -10.71
N LEU A 58 6.92 -3.52 -9.76
CA LEU A 58 8.33 -3.30 -10.04
C LEU A 58 9.09 -4.56 -9.59
N ASP A 59 9.96 -5.08 -10.44
CA ASP A 59 10.75 -6.29 -10.12
C ASP A 59 11.78 -6.06 -9.00
N ASN A 60 12.00 -4.80 -8.59
CA ASN A 60 12.90 -4.38 -7.49
C ASN A 60 12.25 -3.31 -6.61
N SER A 61 11.00 -3.53 -6.20
CA SER A 61 10.31 -2.64 -5.27
C SER A 61 10.98 -2.63 -3.89
N ALA A 62 11.24 -1.45 -3.33
CA ALA A 62 11.60 -1.35 -1.92
C ALA A 62 10.41 -1.77 -1.05
N LEU A 63 10.72 -2.41 0.07
CA LEU A 63 9.76 -3.01 0.98
C LEU A 63 9.96 -2.46 2.39
N LEU A 64 8.85 -2.14 3.05
CA LEU A 64 8.78 -1.72 4.43
C LEU A 64 7.89 -2.69 5.21
N VAL A 65 8.38 -3.24 6.31
CA VAL A 65 7.59 -4.08 7.24
C VAL A 65 7.34 -3.30 8.51
N LEU A 66 6.07 -3.14 8.86
CA LEU A 66 5.62 -2.49 10.09
C LEU A 66 4.91 -3.50 10.98
N LYS A 67 5.00 -3.34 12.30
CA LYS A 67 4.20 -4.15 13.23
C LYS A 67 2.72 -3.86 13.04
N HIS A 68 1.88 -4.86 13.24
CA HIS A 68 0.44 -4.73 13.09
C HIS A 68 -0.27 -5.60 14.11
N THR A 69 -1.37 -5.10 14.65
CA THR A 69 -2.31 -5.91 15.42
C THR A 69 -3.57 -6.16 14.58
N PRO A 70 -4.22 -7.33 14.64
CA PRO A 70 -5.27 -7.73 13.69
C PRO A 70 -6.44 -6.76 13.52
N ASP A 71 -6.71 -5.92 14.53
CA ASP A 71 -7.82 -4.96 14.53
C ASP A 71 -7.41 -3.55 14.04
N GLU A 72 -6.13 -3.33 13.71
CA GLU A 72 -5.63 -2.03 13.22
C GLU A 72 -5.93 -1.83 11.74
N THR A 73 -6.29 -0.61 11.35
CA THR A 73 -6.37 -0.23 9.95
C THR A 73 -4.99 0.22 9.42
N LEU A 74 -4.82 0.24 8.10
CA LEU A 74 -3.60 0.78 7.47
C LEU A 74 -3.33 2.21 7.95
N GLU A 75 -4.36 3.05 8.03
CA GLU A 75 -4.26 4.42 8.51
C GLU A 75 -3.72 4.51 9.94
N THR A 76 -4.18 3.63 10.84
CA THR A 76 -3.68 3.61 12.23
C THR A 76 -2.23 3.17 12.31
N VAL A 77 -1.83 2.17 11.50
CA VAL A 77 -0.43 1.72 11.44
C VAL A 77 0.47 2.84 10.92
N LEU A 78 0.06 3.50 9.82
CA LEU A 78 0.83 4.59 9.21
C LEU A 78 0.94 5.82 10.09
N LYS A 79 -0.09 6.17 10.88
CA LYS A 79 -0.01 7.27 11.85
C LYS A 79 0.91 6.93 13.02
N ARG A 80 0.93 5.68 13.48
CA ARG A 80 1.82 5.24 14.57
C ARG A 80 3.28 5.23 14.13
N GLU A 81 3.53 4.71 12.92
CA GLU A 81 4.86 4.53 12.34
C GLU A 81 5.18 5.62 11.31
N GLU A 82 4.64 6.82 11.49
CA GLU A 82 4.64 7.89 10.49
C GLU A 82 6.05 8.27 10.05
N THR A 83 6.97 8.45 11.01
CA THR A 83 8.38 8.78 10.71
C THR A 83 9.02 7.72 9.83
N THR A 84 8.82 6.44 10.16
CA THR A 84 9.37 5.29 9.43
C THR A 84 8.82 5.23 8.01
N PHE A 85 7.50 5.46 7.85
CA PHE A 85 6.86 5.49 6.55
C PHE A 85 7.34 6.67 5.70
N LEU A 86 7.46 7.87 6.28
CA LEU A 86 7.93 9.07 5.57
C LEU A 86 9.38 8.93 5.12
N GLU A 87 10.25 8.34 5.94
CA GLU A 87 11.62 8.02 5.55
C GLU A 87 11.66 7.04 4.37
N PHE A 88 10.87 5.96 4.44
CA PHE A 88 10.73 5.00 3.34
C PHE A 88 10.23 5.67 2.04
N ALA A 89 9.13 6.43 2.12
CA ALA A 89 8.52 7.08 0.96
C ALA A 89 9.45 8.17 0.38
N SER A 90 10.13 8.94 1.21
CA SER A 90 11.07 9.97 0.76
C SER A 90 12.32 9.38 0.10
N TYR A 91 12.85 8.26 0.60
CA TYR A 91 13.95 7.55 -0.06
C TYR A 91 13.59 7.13 -1.49
N GLN A 92 12.36 6.65 -1.68
CA GLN A 92 11.83 6.27 -2.99
C GLN A 92 11.60 7.48 -3.93
N GLU A 93 11.37 8.68 -3.40
CA GLU A 93 11.28 9.92 -4.20
C GLU A 93 12.65 10.50 -4.55
N LEU A 94 13.60 10.49 -3.62
CA LEU A 94 14.94 11.05 -3.82
C LEU A 94 15.72 10.30 -4.90
N HIS A 95 15.48 9.00 -5.07
CA HIS A 95 15.98 8.24 -6.23
C HIS A 95 15.34 8.65 -7.56
N VAL A 96 14.22 9.38 -7.56
CA VAL A 96 13.44 9.72 -8.76
C VAL A 96 13.62 11.18 -9.23
N LYS A 97 14.15 12.10 -8.40
CA LYS A 97 14.47 13.48 -8.83
C LYS A 97 15.72 14.08 -8.16
N SER A 98 16.84 14.11 -8.86
CA SER A 98 17.92 15.06 -8.59
C SER A 98 17.81 16.26 -9.54
N ASN A 99 16.87 17.18 -9.29
CA ASN A 99 16.97 18.51 -9.91
C ASN A 99 16.10 19.54 -9.16
N ASP A 100 16.54 20.00 -7.98
CA ASP A 100 15.93 21.19 -7.37
C ASP A 100 17.01 22.18 -6.91
N ARG A 101 16.95 23.38 -7.49
CA ARG A 101 17.74 24.55 -7.11
C ARG A 101 17.03 25.27 -5.97
N PHE A 102 17.58 25.23 -4.76
CA PHE A 102 17.14 26.07 -3.66
C PHE A 102 17.63 27.51 -3.87
N SER A 103 16.71 28.46 -4.09
CA SER A 103 17.01 29.89 -3.96
C SER A 103 16.57 30.38 -2.58
N ALA A 104 17.52 30.94 -1.85
CA ALA A 104 17.29 31.51 -0.54
C ALA A 104 16.66 32.91 -0.69
N SER A 105 15.40 33.08 -0.30
CA SER A 105 14.93 34.41 0.10
C SER A 105 13.77 34.35 1.10
N ASN A 106 13.96 35.11 2.17
CA ASN A 106 12.97 35.75 3.04
C ASN A 106 12.50 35.07 4.35
N VAL A 107 12.60 35.91 5.38
CA VAL A 107 12.39 35.72 6.81
C VAL A 107 10.88 35.62 7.10
N HIS A 108 10.35 34.42 6.86
CA HIS A 108 9.20 33.78 7.50
C HIS A 108 9.04 32.47 6.75
N SER A 109 9.89 31.49 7.08
CA SER A 109 9.99 30.25 6.32
C SER A 109 8.72 29.42 6.54
N LEU A 110 7.76 29.55 5.63
CA LEU A 110 6.71 28.57 5.46
C LEU A 110 7.33 27.42 4.67
N ASN A 111 7.62 26.33 5.38
CA ASN A 111 8.21 25.13 4.80
C ASN A 111 7.09 24.13 4.58
N SER A 112 6.89 23.71 3.34
CA SER A 112 5.94 22.63 3.02
C SER A 112 6.72 21.39 2.59
N LEU A 113 6.48 20.28 3.27
CA LEU A 113 6.91 18.95 2.84
C LEU A 113 5.70 18.28 2.19
N THR A 114 5.82 17.88 0.94
CA THR A 114 4.75 17.18 0.22
C THR A 114 5.35 15.96 -0.44
N LEU A 115 4.89 14.77 -0.02
CA LEU A 115 5.14 13.53 -0.74
C LEU A 115 3.98 13.34 -1.72
N PRO A 116 4.26 13.22 -3.03
CA PRO A 116 3.21 13.01 -4.00
C PRO A 116 2.49 11.70 -3.70
N THR A 117 1.18 11.67 -3.95
CA THR A 117 0.40 10.45 -3.78
C THR A 117 0.94 9.36 -4.70
N LYS A 118 1.41 8.27 -4.11
CA LYS A 118 1.94 7.10 -4.82
C LYS A 118 1.15 5.86 -4.50
N CYS A 119 1.24 4.88 -5.39
CA CYS A 119 0.64 3.59 -5.13
C CYS A 119 1.61 2.66 -4.41
N TYR A 120 1.06 1.88 -3.49
CA TYR A 120 1.75 0.88 -2.71
C TYR A 120 0.93 -0.41 -2.69
N ALA A 121 1.60 -1.54 -2.87
CA ALA A 121 1.02 -2.83 -2.58
C ALA A 121 1.15 -3.10 -1.08
N VAL A 122 0.04 -3.39 -0.41
CA VAL A 122 -0.05 -3.58 1.04
C VAL A 122 -0.56 -4.97 1.34
N GLU A 123 0.22 -5.71 2.13
CA GLU A 123 -0.11 -7.06 2.57
C GLU A 123 -0.23 -7.08 4.09
N PHE A 124 -1.42 -7.47 4.58
CA PHE A 124 -1.69 -7.66 6.00
C PHE A 124 -1.40 -9.10 6.41
N ASN A 125 -0.48 -9.26 7.36
CA ASN A 125 -0.19 -10.51 8.06
C ASN A 125 -0.59 -10.38 9.53
N ASN A 126 -0.73 -11.50 10.26
CA ASN A 126 -1.22 -11.50 11.64
C ASN A 126 -0.46 -10.57 12.62
N GLU A 127 0.82 -10.31 12.36
CA GLU A 127 1.69 -9.52 13.25
C GLU A 127 2.37 -8.33 12.54
N SER A 128 2.16 -8.19 11.24
CA SER A 128 2.86 -7.20 10.44
C SER A 128 2.10 -6.76 9.20
N VAL A 129 2.32 -5.52 8.78
CA VAL A 129 1.90 -5.00 7.49
C VAL A 129 3.14 -4.78 6.63
N THR A 130 3.13 -5.35 5.44
CA THR A 130 4.18 -5.16 4.43
C THR A 130 3.71 -4.13 3.42
N ILE A 131 4.48 -3.07 3.23
CA ILE A 131 4.22 -2.00 2.26
C ILE A 131 5.31 -2.05 1.20
N THR A 132 4.91 -2.23 -0.05
CA THR A 132 5.83 -2.35 -1.19
C THR A 132 5.60 -1.20 -2.15
N ALA A 133 6.65 -0.44 -2.46
CA ALA A 133 6.55 0.69 -3.38
C ALA A 133 6.33 0.19 -4.83
N THR A 134 5.28 0.67 -5.48
CA THR A 134 4.96 0.31 -6.87
C THR A 134 5.30 1.45 -7.84
N LYS A 135 5.24 1.18 -9.14
CA LYS A 135 5.63 2.15 -10.18
C LYS A 135 4.62 3.29 -10.35
#